data_AF-A0A661BAX0-F1
#
_entry.id   AF-A0A661BAX0-F1
#
_cell.length_a   1.000
_cell.length_b   1.000
_cell.length_c   1.000
_cell.angle_alpha   90.00
_cell.angle_beta   90.00
_cell.angle_gamma   90.00
#
_symmetry.space_group_name_H-M   'P 1'
#
loop_
_entity.id
_entity.type
_entity.pdbx_description
1 polymer ?
#
loop_
_entity_poly.entity_id
_entity_poly.type
_entity_poly.pdbx_seq_one_letter_code
_entity_poly.pdbx_strand_id
1 'polypeptide(L)'
;MNRTIIGNVAIQVNPRRVLTRYGYGRKAIIPQSELDSIDELMPQMMASVEPQIAIAHLEVLKIEPTSLQLETGLKIDSKILPEIFTEAKMASIYAATIG
;
A
#
# COMPACT_ATOMS: atom_id res chain seq x y z
N MET A 1 -6.55 -21.36 3.69
CA MET A 1 -5.85 -20.06 3.56
C MET A 1 -6.84 -18.96 3.89
N ASN A 2 -6.71 -18.32 5.05
CA ASN A 2 -7.62 -17.26 5.48
C ASN A 2 -7.22 -15.95 4.80
N ARG A 3 -7.74 -15.73 3.59
CA ARG A 3 -7.63 -14.42 2.91
C ARG A 3 -8.86 -13.59 3.19
N THR A 4 -8.66 -12.33 3.53
CA THR A 4 -9.74 -11.34 3.67
C THR A 4 -9.65 -10.39 2.49
N ILE A 5 -10.75 -10.24 1.74
CA ILE A 5 -10.86 -9.23 0.69
C ILE A 5 -11.76 -8.13 1.22
N ILE A 6 -11.24 -6.91 1.24
CA ILE A 6 -11.98 -5.70 1.60
C ILE A 6 -12.24 -4.94 0.29
N GLY A 7 -13.50 -4.90 -0.13
CA GLY A 7 -13.94 -4.15 -1.30
C GLY A 7 -14.41 -2.74 -0.96
N ASN A 8 -14.49 -1.88 -1.99
CA ASN A 8 -14.97 -0.50 -1.91
C ASN A 8 -14.31 0.29 -0.78
N VAL A 9 -12.99 0.16 -0.66
CA VAL A 9 -12.23 0.83 0.40
C VAL A 9 -12.23 2.33 0.14
N ALA A 10 -12.64 3.11 1.15
CA ALA A 10 -12.53 4.56 1.10
C ALA A 10 -11.04 4.97 1.09
N ILE A 11 -10.58 5.55 -0.01
CA ILE A 11 -9.21 6.06 -0.13
C ILE A 11 -9.22 7.57 0.12
N GLN A 12 -8.52 7.99 1.18
CA GLN A 12 -8.19 9.39 1.37
C GLN A 12 -6.85 9.69 0.72
N VAL A 13 -6.86 10.49 -0.35
CA VAL A 13 -5.64 10.94 -1.02
C VAL A 13 -5.33 12.35 -0.59
N ASN A 14 -4.11 12.56 -0.07
CA ASN A 14 -3.66 13.90 0.27
C ASN A 14 -3.36 14.70 -1.02
N PRO A 15 -4.04 15.85 -1.27
CA PRO A 15 -3.83 16.67 -2.47
C PRO A 15 -2.36 17.04 -2.72
N ARG A 16 -1.60 17.29 -1.64
CA ARG A 16 -0.16 17.55 -1.72
C ARG A 16 0.61 16.42 -2.39
N ARG A 17 0.26 15.16 -2.08
CA ARG A 17 0.92 13.98 -2.65
C ARG A 17 0.61 13.82 -4.14
N VAL A 18 -0.60 14.18 -4.55
CA VAL A 18 -1.00 14.24 -5.96
C VAL A 18 -0.13 15.27 -6.68
N LEU A 19 -0.09 16.51 -6.18
CA LEU A 19 0.67 17.59 -6.82
C LEU A 19 2.17 17.34 -6.83
N THR A 20 2.74 16.67 -5.83
CA THR A 20 4.15 16.25 -5.89
C THR A 20 4.44 15.29 -7.05
N ARG A 21 3.48 14.46 -7.48
CA ARG A 21 3.63 13.65 -8.70
C ARG A 21 3.58 14.49 -9.97
N TYR A 22 2.91 15.64 -9.94
CA TYR A 22 2.87 16.63 -11.01
C TYR A 22 4.01 17.66 -10.96
N GLY A 23 5.05 17.42 -10.16
CA GLY A 23 6.27 18.24 -10.14
C GLY A 23 6.29 19.36 -9.09
N TYR A 24 5.24 19.51 -8.28
CA TYR A 24 5.25 20.49 -7.20
C TYR A 24 6.20 20.05 -6.07
N GLY A 25 7.20 20.88 -5.79
CA GLY A 25 8.15 20.63 -4.72
C GLY A 25 7.48 20.50 -3.35
N ARG A 26 8.08 19.74 -2.42
CA ARG A 26 7.50 19.45 -1.09
C ARG A 26 7.19 20.69 -0.25
N LYS A 27 7.92 21.79 -0.45
CA LYS A 27 7.74 23.08 0.25
C LYS A 27 7.22 24.21 -0.64
N ALA A 28 6.89 23.91 -1.91
CA ALA A 28 6.35 24.92 -2.83
C ALA A 28 5.02 25.47 -2.32
N ILE A 29 4.78 26.76 -2.53
CA ILE A 29 3.44 27.33 -2.38
C ILE A 29 2.62 26.79 -3.55
N ILE A 30 1.52 26.11 -3.24
CA ILE A 30 0.62 25.57 -4.25
C ILE A 30 -0.43 26.65 -4.55
N PRO A 31 -0.63 27.03 -5.83
CA PRO A 31 -1.72 27.92 -6.20
C PRO A 31 -3.08 27.33 -5.81
N GLN A 32 -4.00 28.16 -5.30
CA GLN A 32 -5.31 27.69 -4.86
C GLN A 32 -6.09 26.98 -5.99
N SER A 33 -5.95 27.46 -7.24
CA SER A 33 -6.57 26.86 -8.42
C SER A 33 -6.22 25.37 -8.62
N GLU A 34 -5.02 24.95 -8.22
CA GLU A 34 -4.59 23.55 -8.31
C GLU A 34 -5.26 22.69 -7.23
N LEU A 35 -5.45 23.26 -6.03
CA LEU A 35 -6.16 22.59 -4.95
C LEU A 35 -7.64 22.44 -5.31
N ASP A 36 -8.25 23.51 -5.81
CA ASP A 36 -9.64 23.51 -6.26
C ASP A 36 -9.88 22.47 -7.36
N SER A 37 -8.94 22.36 -8.32
CA SER A 37 -8.99 21.35 -9.39
C SER A 37 -8.94 19.92 -8.85
N ILE A 38 -8.14 19.67 -7.80
CA ILE A 38 -8.08 18.35 -7.16
C ILE A 38 -9.39 18.06 -6.43
N ASP A 39 -9.92 19.03 -5.68
CA ASP A 39 -11.16 18.86 -4.93
C ASP A 39 -12.36 18.61 -5.87
N GLU A 40 -12.33 19.14 -7.08
CA GLU A 40 -13.33 18.89 -8.12
C GLU A 40 -13.17 17.52 -8.81
N LEU A 41 -11.93 17.15 -9.19
CA LEU A 41 -11.68 15.99 -10.04
C LEU A 41 -11.50 14.68 -9.26
N MET A 42 -10.97 14.74 -8.03
CA MET A 42 -10.74 13.55 -7.23
C MET A 42 -12.02 12.76 -6.94
N PRO A 43 -13.15 13.37 -6.55
CA PRO A 43 -14.39 12.62 -6.34
C PRO A 43 -14.87 11.90 -7.60
N GLN A 44 -14.69 12.51 -8.78
CA GLN A 44 -15.09 11.93 -10.07
C GLN A 44 -14.22 10.72 -10.42
N MET A 45 -12.90 10.83 -10.25
CA MET A 45 -11.98 9.70 -10.42
C MET A 45 -12.27 8.59 -9.40
N MET A 46 -12.56 8.94 -8.15
CA MET A 46 -12.87 7.94 -7.12
C MET A 46 -14.20 7.23 -7.37
N ALA A 47 -15.14 7.85 -8.09
CA ALA A 47 -16.39 7.24 -8.50
C ALA A 47 -16.25 6.26 -9.68
N SER A 48 -15.15 6.33 -10.44
CA SER A 48 -14.90 5.44 -11.59
C SER A 48 -14.02 4.23 -11.25
N VAL A 49 -13.63 4.09 -9.99
CA VAL A 49 -12.75 3.02 -9.50
C VAL A 49 -13.48 2.18 -8.45
N GLU A 50 -13.09 0.92 -8.31
CA GLU A 50 -13.56 0.00 -7.28
C GLU A 50 -12.37 -0.48 -6.45
N PRO A 51 -11.91 0.30 -5.46
CA PRO A 51 -10.71 -0.07 -4.71
C PRO A 51 -10.89 -1.33 -3.89
N GLN A 52 -9.96 -2.26 -4.03
CA GLN A 52 -9.95 -3.53 -3.31
C GLN A 52 -8.60 -3.78 -2.67
N ILE A 53 -8.63 -4.36 -1.46
CA ILE A 53 -7.44 -4.81 -0.75
C ILE A 53 -7.62 -6.27 -0.36
N ALA A 54 -6.70 -7.12 -0.79
CA ALA A 54 -6.57 -8.49 -0.30
C ALA A 54 -5.51 -8.54 0.79
N ILE A 55 -5.86 -9.16 1.91
CA ILE A 55 -4.99 -9.36 3.08
C ILE A 55 -4.84 -10.85 3.32
N ALA A 56 -3.60 -11.30 3.51
CA ALA A 56 -3.28 -12.63 3.97
C ALA A 56 -2.36 -12.53 5.18
N HIS A 57 -2.70 -13.24 6.25
CA HIS A 57 -1.83 -13.42 7.40
C HIS A 57 -1.20 -14.80 7.31
N LEU A 58 0.12 -14.85 7.30
CA LEU A 58 0.89 -16.07 7.13
C LEU A 58 1.84 -16.24 8.31
N GLU A 59 1.96 -17.45 8.83
CA GLU A 59 2.95 -17.78 9.84
C GLU A 59 4.37 -17.70 9.26
N VAL A 60 5.29 -17.14 10.03
CA VAL A 60 6.71 -17.11 9.72
C VAL A 60 7.33 -18.41 10.23
N LEU A 61 7.73 -19.28 9.31
CA LEU A 61 8.31 -20.58 9.65
C LEU A 61 9.80 -20.48 9.95
N LYS A 62 10.52 -19.72 9.13
CA LYS A 62 11.98 -19.62 9.23
C LYS A 62 12.48 -18.28 8.74
N ILE A 63 13.42 -17.73 9.49
CA ILE A 63 14.14 -16.51 9.14
C ILE A 63 15.61 -16.89 8.98
N GLU A 64 16.15 -16.62 7.80
CA GLU A 64 17.56 -16.81 7.47
C GLU A 64 18.18 -15.45 7.13
N PRO A 65 19.52 -15.28 7.18
CA PRO A 65 20.17 -13.98 6.97
C PRO A 65 19.80 -13.28 5.66
N THR A 66 19.39 -14.03 4.65
CA THR A 66 19.00 -13.50 3.33
C THR A 66 17.63 -13.98 2.85
N SER A 67 16.86 -14.66 3.69
CA SER A 67 15.56 -15.17 3.26
C SER A 67 14.53 -15.31 4.39
N LEU A 68 13.26 -15.16 4.04
CA LEU A 68 12.11 -15.37 4.91
C LEU A 68 11.23 -16.48 4.31
N GLN A 69 10.90 -17.50 5.09
CA GLN A 69 10.01 -18.59 4.69
C GLN A 69 8.70 -18.54 5.47
N LEU A 70 7.59 -18.64 4.75
CA LEU A 70 6.23 -18.59 5.30
C LEU A 70 5.50 -19.93 5.12
N GLU A 71 4.41 -20.13 5.88
CA GLU A 71 3.65 -21.40 5.93
C GLU A 71 3.14 -21.94 4.59
N THR A 72 3.00 -21.10 3.57
CA THR A 72 2.55 -21.49 2.22
C THR A 72 3.68 -22.04 1.34
N GLY A 73 4.90 -22.20 1.88
CA GLY A 73 6.10 -22.47 1.10
C GLY A 73 6.61 -21.23 0.34
N LEU A 74 6.03 -20.05 0.60
CA LEU A 74 6.52 -18.80 0.03
C LEU A 74 7.88 -18.47 0.65
N LYS A 75 8.90 -18.37 -0.21
CA LYS A 75 10.24 -17.90 0.14
C LYS A 75 10.46 -16.51 -0.45
N ILE A 76 10.83 -15.57 0.40
CA ILE A 76 11.18 -14.20 0.00
C ILE A 76 12.66 -13.99 0.27
N ASP A 77 13.47 -13.88 -0.79
CA ASP A 77 14.89 -13.58 -0.67
C ASP A 77 15.09 -12.06 -0.49
N SER A 78 15.68 -11.66 0.63
CA SER A 78 15.94 -10.26 0.98
C SER A 78 17.00 -10.17 2.06
N LYS A 79 17.88 -9.16 1.98
CA LYS A 79 18.85 -8.84 3.03
C LYS A 79 18.25 -7.99 4.16
N ILE A 80 17.14 -7.30 3.89
CA ILE A 80 16.55 -6.32 4.80
C ILE A 80 15.41 -6.93 5.60
N LEU A 81 14.56 -7.74 4.96
CA LEU A 81 13.38 -8.31 5.63
C LEU A 81 13.73 -9.19 6.83
N PRO A 82 14.76 -10.05 6.80
CA PRO A 82 15.16 -10.83 7.98
C PRO A 82 15.53 -9.98 9.19
N GLU A 83 16.13 -8.81 8.98
CA GLU A 83 16.49 -7.86 10.05
C GLU A 83 15.27 -7.16 10.65
N ILE A 84 14.20 -6.99 9.87
CA ILE A 84 12.94 -6.38 10.32
C ILE A 84 12.05 -7.42 11.02
N PHE A 85 12.10 -8.66 10.58
CA PHE A 85 11.21 -9.74 11.01
C PHE A 85 11.81 -10.63 12.11
N THR A 86 12.95 -10.29 12.71
CA THR A 86 13.81 -11.14 13.56
C THR A 86 13.09 -11.97 14.63
N GLU A 87 12.00 -11.46 15.20
CA GLU A 87 11.16 -12.15 16.20
C GLU A 87 9.68 -12.26 15.78
N ALA A 88 9.37 -11.92 14.55
CA ALA A 88 8.02 -11.94 14.03
C ALA A 88 7.54 -13.38 13.83
N LYS A 89 6.40 -13.71 14.46
CA LYS A 89 5.72 -15.00 14.27
C LYS A 89 4.75 -15.00 13.09
N MET A 90 4.35 -13.81 12.63
CA MET A 90 3.35 -13.61 11.59
C MET A 90 3.80 -12.54 10.62
N ALA A 91 3.56 -12.78 9.34
CA ALA A 91 3.68 -11.80 8.27
C ALA A 91 2.29 -11.47 7.71
N SER A 92 2.01 -10.19 7.49
CA SER A 92 0.78 -9.76 6.81
C SER A 92 1.14 -9.28 5.42
N ILE A 93 0.58 -9.93 4.41
CA ILE A 93 0.75 -9.58 3.00
C ILE A 93 -0.49 -8.83 2.54
N TYR A 94 -0.27 -7.68 1.91
CA TYR A 94 -1.30 -6.83 1.35
C TYR A 94 -1.12 -6.75 -0.16
N ALA A 95 -2.21 -6.92 -0.91
CA ALA A 95 -2.28 -6.58 -2.33
C ALA A 95 -3.44 -5.59 -2.51
N ALA A 96 -3.20 -4.48 -3.19
CA ALA A 96 -4.19 -3.43 -3.38
C ALA A 96 -4.34 -3.11 -4.87
N THR A 97 -5.57 -2.87 -5.32
CA THR A 97 -5.94 -2.42 -6.67
C THR A 97 -7.02 -1.34 -6.58
N ILE A 98 -7.18 -0.56 -7.65
CA ILE A 98 -8.28 0.41 -7.81
C ILE A 98 -9.47 -0.16 -8.61
N GLY A 99 -9.45 -1.45 -8.95
CA GLY A 99 -10.39 -2.06 -9.88
C GLY A 99 -9.65 -2.63 -11.08
#